data_AF-A0A2V8DHB4-F1
#
_entry.id   AF-A0A2V8DHB4-F1
#
_cell.length_a   1.000
_cell.length_b   1.000
_cell.length_c   1.000
_cell.angle_alpha   90.00
_cell.angle_beta   90.00
_cell.angle_gamma   90.00
#
_symmetry.space_group_name_H-M   'P 1'
#
loop_
_entity.id
_entity.type
_entity.pdbx_description
1 polymer ?
#
loop_
_entity_poly.entity_id
_entity_poly.type
_entity_poly.pdbx_seq_one_letter_code
_entity_poly.pdbx_strand_id
1 'polypeptide(L)'
;MRHHVLFSILSLASLGVACAMQTSHRASDILRSQLADDWKYWMTQYPEMATAFGFPGQNARWTDYSQALVDERTRYLKKSLERLSTIDPAQLAAADQVNYNLYRDLVETAVKGLDFHNDAVPIRGVI
;
A
#
# COMPACT_ATOMS: atom_id res chain seq x y z
N MET A 1 14.16 -41.52 29.40
CA MET A 1 12.80 -41.33 28.81
C MET A 1 12.16 -39.98 29.14
N ARG A 2 12.31 -39.42 30.36
CA ARG A 2 11.72 -38.11 30.76
C ARG A 2 12.34 -36.86 30.10
N HIS A 3 13.61 -36.92 29.67
CA HIS A 3 14.31 -35.79 29.00
C HIS A 3 14.03 -35.68 27.49
N HIS A 4 13.67 -36.78 26.82
CA HIS A 4 13.34 -36.75 25.38
C HIS A 4 11.98 -36.08 25.13
N VAL A 5 11.02 -36.26 26.05
CA VAL A 5 9.70 -35.61 25.97
C VAL A 5 9.81 -34.09 26.13
N LEU A 6 10.68 -33.60 27.04
CA LEU A 6 10.95 -32.18 27.21
C LEU A 6 11.67 -31.56 26.00
N PHE A 7 12.61 -32.28 25.36
CA PHE A 7 13.28 -31.82 24.14
C PHE A 7 12.34 -31.78 22.91
N SER A 8 11.41 -32.73 22.80
CA SER A 8 10.41 -32.75 21.72
C SER A 8 9.36 -31.63 21.87
N ILE A 9 8.95 -31.28 23.09
CA ILE A 9 8.02 -30.17 23.34
C ILE A 9 8.70 -28.81 23.05
N LEU A 10 10.00 -28.67 23.34
CA LEU A 10 10.77 -27.45 23.04
C LEU A 10 10.98 -27.23 21.52
N SER A 11 11.04 -28.29 20.72
CA SER A 11 11.16 -28.22 19.25
C SER A 11 9.84 -27.91 18.53
N LEU A 12 8.69 -28.33 19.06
CA LEU A 12 7.39 -27.99 18.44
C LEU A 12 7.02 -26.50 18.64
N ALA A 13 7.39 -25.90 19.77
CA ALA A 13 7.11 -24.50 20.05
C ALA A 13 7.89 -23.53 19.14
N SER A 14 9.10 -23.90 18.71
CA SER A 14 9.96 -23.07 17.85
C SER A 14 9.51 -23.05 16.39
N LEU A 15 8.85 -24.10 15.90
CA LEU A 15 8.32 -24.16 14.53
C LEU A 15 7.12 -23.22 14.31
N GLY A 16 6.24 -23.08 15.31
CA GLY A 16 5.06 -22.22 15.23
C GLY A 16 5.40 -20.74 15.11
N VAL A 17 6.39 -20.28 15.87
CA VAL A 17 6.85 -18.87 15.85
C VAL A 17 7.48 -18.51 14.50
N ALA A 18 8.30 -19.39 13.93
CA ALA A 18 8.95 -19.15 12.63
C ALA A 18 7.94 -19.01 11.48
N CYS A 19 6.89 -19.84 11.46
CA CYS A 19 5.84 -19.78 10.43
C CYS A 19 5.01 -18.49 10.52
N ALA A 20 4.66 -18.08 11.74
CA ALA A 20 3.96 -16.81 11.98
C ALA A 20 4.81 -15.60 11.56
N MET A 21 6.10 -15.59 11.90
CA MET A 21 7.02 -14.53 11.48
C MET A 21 7.19 -14.48 9.95
N GLN A 22 7.33 -15.64 9.29
CA GLN A 22 7.49 -15.71 7.83
C GLN A 22 6.25 -15.19 7.09
N THR A 23 5.06 -15.54 7.59
CA THR A 23 3.78 -15.03 7.07
C THR A 23 3.72 -13.52 7.23
N SER A 24 4.16 -13.01 8.38
CA SER A 24 4.12 -11.58 8.64
C SER A 24 5.05 -10.77 7.74
N HIS A 25 6.28 -11.26 7.55
CA HIS A 25 7.22 -10.65 6.61
C HIS A 25 6.65 -10.60 5.19
N ARG A 26 6.02 -11.69 4.73
CA ARG A 26 5.42 -11.73 3.40
C ARG A 26 4.29 -10.71 3.23
N ALA A 27 3.38 -10.60 4.20
CA ALA A 27 2.30 -9.62 4.16
C ALA A 27 2.84 -8.18 4.14
N SER A 28 3.86 -7.91 4.97
CA SER A 28 4.56 -6.63 4.99
C SER A 28 5.25 -6.31 3.66
N ASP A 29 5.89 -7.28 3.02
CA ASP A 29 6.54 -7.08 1.72
C ASP A 29 5.52 -6.78 0.61
N ILE A 30 4.36 -7.44 0.63
CA ILE A 30 3.26 -7.16 -0.30
C ILE A 30 2.77 -5.72 -0.11
N LEU A 31 2.53 -5.29 1.13
CA LEU A 31 2.11 -3.91 1.41
C LEU A 31 3.13 -2.90 0.91
N ARG A 32 4.41 -3.08 1.27
CA ARG A 32 5.48 -2.15 0.88
C ARG A 32 5.67 -2.08 -0.63
N SER A 33 5.55 -3.21 -1.33
CA SER A 33 5.56 -3.24 -2.79
C SER A 33 4.42 -2.40 -3.36
N GLN A 34 3.19 -2.60 -2.85
CA GLN A 34 2.06 -1.81 -3.30
C GLN A 34 2.26 -0.31 -3.06
N LEU A 35 2.72 0.09 -1.86
CA LEU A 35 2.99 1.49 -1.55
C LEU A 35 4.03 2.11 -2.49
N ALA A 36 5.08 1.36 -2.83
CA ALA A 36 6.11 1.81 -3.76
C ALA A 36 5.58 1.94 -5.20
N ASP A 37 4.77 0.99 -5.64
CA ASP A 37 4.15 1.00 -6.98
C ASP A 37 3.16 2.15 -7.12
N ASP A 38 2.30 2.33 -6.11
CA ASP A 38 1.30 3.39 -6.09
C ASP A 38 1.99 4.77 -6.04
N TRP A 39 3.03 4.93 -5.22
CA TRP A 39 3.85 6.15 -5.19
C TRP A 39 4.45 6.46 -6.57
N LYS A 40 5.10 5.48 -7.20
CA LYS A 40 5.71 5.65 -8.53
C LYS A 40 4.67 6.02 -9.58
N TYR A 41 3.51 5.38 -9.56
CA TYR A 41 2.41 5.70 -10.47
C TYR A 41 1.98 7.15 -10.30
N TRP A 42 1.71 7.59 -9.06
CA TRP A 42 1.24 8.94 -8.80
C TRP A 42 2.27 10.02 -9.13
N MET A 43 3.56 9.78 -8.89
CA MET A 43 4.63 10.69 -9.34
C MET A 43 4.72 10.78 -10.87
N THR A 44 4.40 9.70 -11.57
CA THR A 44 4.36 9.70 -13.04
C THR A 44 3.13 10.42 -13.60
N GLN A 45 2.00 10.32 -12.89
CA GLN A 45 0.73 10.97 -13.27
C GLN A 45 0.67 12.45 -12.94
N TYR A 46 1.42 12.88 -11.92
CA TYR A 46 1.49 14.27 -11.45
C TYR A 46 2.94 14.78 -11.42
N PRO A 47 3.54 15.07 -12.60
CA PRO A 47 4.93 15.51 -12.74
C PRO A 47 5.34 16.70 -11.87
N GLU A 48 4.42 17.65 -11.65
CA GLU A 48 4.64 18.86 -10.87
C GLU A 48 4.85 18.50 -9.39
N MET A 49 4.07 17.53 -8.88
CA MET A 49 4.25 16.98 -7.53
C MET A 49 5.53 16.15 -7.44
N ALA A 50 5.85 15.40 -8.49
CA ALA A 50 7.12 14.68 -8.56
C ALA A 50 8.31 15.64 -8.44
N THR A 51 8.30 16.78 -9.14
CA THR A 51 9.31 17.82 -8.96
C THR A 51 9.31 18.39 -7.54
N ALA A 52 8.14 18.71 -6.97
CA ALA A 52 8.03 19.25 -5.61
C ALA A 52 8.62 18.31 -4.54
N PHE A 53 8.51 16.98 -4.74
CA PHE A 53 9.02 15.97 -3.82
C PHE A 53 10.42 15.43 -4.19
N GLY A 54 11.02 15.93 -5.28
CA GLY A 54 12.33 15.47 -5.74
C GLY A 54 12.33 14.07 -6.39
N PHE A 55 11.18 13.58 -6.86
CA PHE A 55 11.08 12.34 -7.62
C PHE A 55 11.65 12.54 -9.04
N PRO A 56 12.64 11.72 -9.47
CA PRO A 56 13.41 12.00 -10.68
C PRO A 56 12.64 11.71 -11.97
N GLY A 57 13.05 12.37 -13.05
CA GLY A 57 12.66 12.02 -14.42
C GLY A 57 11.35 12.61 -14.93
N GLN A 58 10.65 13.45 -14.14
CA GLN A 58 9.35 14.02 -14.54
C GLN A 58 9.39 15.52 -14.89
N ASN A 59 10.52 16.21 -14.67
CA ASN A 59 10.64 17.68 -14.74
C ASN A 59 10.25 18.34 -16.09
N ALA A 60 10.16 17.59 -17.18
CA ALA A 60 9.82 18.09 -18.51
C ALA A 60 8.37 17.79 -18.92
N ARG A 61 7.52 17.39 -17.96
CA ARG A 61 6.15 16.93 -18.20
C ARG A 61 5.16 17.77 -17.38
N TRP A 62 3.90 17.72 -17.80
CA TRP A 62 2.77 18.33 -17.11
C TRP A 62 1.69 17.29 -16.88
N THR A 63 0.85 17.51 -15.87
CA THR A 63 -0.32 16.67 -15.62
C THR A 63 -1.28 16.75 -16.83
N ASP A 64 -1.68 15.58 -17.34
CA ASP A 64 -2.69 15.48 -18.39
C ASP A 64 -4.09 15.43 -17.77
N TYR A 65 -4.85 16.52 -17.98
CA TYR A 65 -6.22 16.69 -17.49
C TYR A 65 -7.29 16.30 -18.52
N SER A 66 -6.93 15.59 -19.60
CA SER A 66 -7.93 15.00 -20.49
C SER A 66 -8.79 13.98 -19.74
N GLN A 67 -10.07 13.89 -20.10
CA GLN A 67 -11.02 12.99 -19.45
C GLN A 67 -10.53 11.53 -19.45
N ALA A 68 -9.89 11.09 -20.54
CA ALA A 68 -9.37 9.74 -20.66
C ALA A 68 -8.35 9.40 -19.55
N LEU A 69 -7.45 10.34 -19.24
CA LEU A 69 -6.42 10.17 -18.21
C LEU A 69 -7.00 10.37 -16.80
N VAL A 70 -7.97 11.27 -16.63
CA VAL A 70 -8.75 11.39 -15.38
C VAL A 70 -9.46 10.06 -15.04
N ASP A 71 -10.13 9.46 -16.02
CA ASP A 71 -10.82 8.17 -15.85
C ASP A 71 -9.83 7.04 -15.55
N GLU A 72 -8.63 7.07 -16.15
CA GLU A 72 -7.58 6.11 -15.87
C GLU A 72 -7.10 6.20 -14.42
N ARG A 73 -6.80 7.40 -13.93
CA ARG A 73 -6.41 7.63 -12.54
C ARG A 73 -7.50 7.20 -11.57
N THR A 74 -8.75 7.49 -11.91
CA THR A 74 -9.92 7.04 -11.12
C THR A 74 -10.01 5.51 -11.05
N ARG A 75 -9.84 4.82 -12.18
CA ARG A 75 -9.79 3.34 -12.20
C ARG A 75 -8.60 2.81 -11.40
N TYR A 76 -7.43 3.44 -11.51
CA TYR A 76 -6.24 3.04 -10.77
C TYR A 76 -6.44 3.16 -9.27
N LEU A 77 -7.01 4.28 -8.80
CA LEU A 77 -7.31 4.52 -7.39
C LEU A 77 -8.24 3.42 -6.82
N LYS A 78 -9.33 3.10 -7.52
CA LYS A 78 -10.24 2.00 -7.11
C LYS A 78 -9.53 0.66 -7.04
N LYS A 79 -8.68 0.35 -8.03
CA LYS A 79 -7.87 -0.87 -8.04
C LYS A 79 -6.81 -0.91 -6.94
N SER A 80 -6.24 0.23 -6.56
CA SER A 80 -5.30 0.30 -5.42
C SER A 80 -6.02 -0.05 -4.11
N LEU A 81 -7.20 0.52 -3.86
CA LEU A 81 -8.02 0.16 -2.70
C LEU A 81 -8.39 -1.34 -2.72
N GLU A 82 -8.78 -1.88 -3.88
CA GLU A 82 -9.07 -3.32 -4.03
C GLU A 82 -7.85 -4.17 -3.66
N ARG A 83 -6.65 -3.89 -4.22
CA ARG A 83 -5.41 -4.60 -3.87
C ARG A 83 -5.10 -4.50 -2.38
N LEU A 84 -5.25 -3.31 -1.80
CA LEU A 84 -4.98 -3.07 -0.39
C LEU A 84 -5.91 -3.90 0.51
N SER A 85 -7.17 -4.04 0.11
CA SER A 85 -8.17 -4.83 0.86
C SER A 85 -7.89 -6.33 0.93
N THR A 86 -7.00 -6.84 0.05
CA THR A 86 -6.58 -8.25 0.08
C THR A 86 -5.54 -8.57 1.15
N ILE A 87 -4.92 -7.54 1.74
CA ILE A 87 -3.91 -7.68 2.77
C ILE A 87 -4.61 -7.77 4.12
N ASP A 88 -4.42 -8.89 4.83
CA ASP A 88 -4.89 -9.06 6.20
C ASP A 88 -4.01 -8.26 7.17
N PRO A 89 -4.53 -7.19 7.82
CA PRO A 89 -3.72 -6.37 8.71
C PRO A 89 -3.22 -7.12 9.96
N ALA A 90 -3.88 -8.21 10.37
CA ALA A 90 -3.42 -9.03 11.49
C ALA A 90 -2.12 -9.78 11.18
N GLN A 91 -1.79 -9.95 9.90
CA GLN A 91 -0.54 -10.55 9.45
C GLN A 91 0.58 -9.51 9.29
N LEU A 92 0.31 -8.22 9.36
CA LEU A 92 1.36 -7.21 9.20
C LEU A 92 2.25 -7.07 10.43
N ALA A 93 3.53 -6.78 10.19
CA ALA A 93 4.42 -6.31 11.25
C ALA A 93 3.87 -5.00 11.86
N ALA A 94 4.17 -4.75 13.13
CA ALA A 94 3.56 -3.64 13.88
C ALA A 94 3.73 -2.25 13.21
N ALA A 95 4.90 -1.98 12.63
CA ALA A 95 5.14 -0.72 11.90
C ALA A 95 4.30 -0.62 10.61
N ASP A 96 4.10 -1.73 9.92
CA ASP A 96 3.34 -1.79 8.68
C ASP A 96 1.82 -1.72 8.91
N GLN A 97 1.33 -2.13 10.09
CA GLN A 97 -0.08 -1.91 10.47
C GLN A 97 -0.44 -0.42 10.49
N VAL A 98 0.47 0.43 10.99
CA VAL A 98 0.26 1.88 10.99
C VAL A 98 0.23 2.42 9.56
N ASN A 99 1.21 2.04 8.74
CA ASN A 99 1.27 2.44 7.32
C ASN A 99 0.02 1.98 6.56
N TYR A 100 -0.42 0.74 6.78
CA TYR A 100 -1.64 0.18 6.20
C TYR A 100 -2.86 1.02 6.60
N ASN A 101 -3.02 1.33 7.88
CA ASN A 101 -4.17 2.10 8.36
C ASN A 101 -4.21 3.51 7.77
N LEU A 102 -3.05 4.19 7.75
CA LEU A 102 -2.94 5.53 7.16
C LEU A 102 -3.24 5.49 5.67
N TYR A 103 -2.65 4.53 4.95
CA TYR A 103 -2.86 4.42 3.51
C TYR A 103 -4.30 4.05 3.17
N ARG A 104 -4.91 3.11 3.91
CA ARG A 104 -6.31 2.72 3.73
C ARG A 104 -7.25 3.89 3.90
N ASP A 105 -7.15 4.64 5.00
CA ASP A 105 -7.99 5.81 5.26
C ASP A 105 -7.92 6.81 4.10
N LEU A 106 -6.70 7.05 3.64
CA LEU A 106 -6.38 7.97 2.58
C LEU A 106 -6.93 7.53 1.22
N VAL A 107 -6.79 6.25 0.81
CA VAL A 107 -7.36 5.78 -0.47
C VAL A 107 -8.88 5.61 -0.41
N GLU A 108 -9.44 5.17 0.72
CA GLU A 108 -10.89 5.11 0.92
C GLU A 108 -11.53 6.49 0.85
N THR A 109 -10.90 7.49 1.47
CA THR A 109 -11.36 8.88 1.42
C THR A 109 -11.29 9.42 0.00
N ALA A 110 -10.20 9.16 -0.73
CA ALA A 110 -10.09 9.58 -2.12
C ALA A 110 -11.15 8.91 -3.01
N VAL A 111 -11.44 7.62 -2.80
CA VAL A 111 -12.49 6.90 -3.54
C VAL A 111 -13.88 7.48 -3.23
N LYS A 112 -14.19 7.76 -1.97
CA LYS A 112 -15.45 8.45 -1.58
C LYS A 112 -15.54 9.85 -2.19
N GLY A 113 -14.42 10.55 -2.32
CA GLY A 113 -14.33 11.86 -2.96
C GLY A 113 -14.80 11.87 -4.42
N LEU A 114 -14.66 10.75 -5.12
CA LEU A 114 -15.10 10.62 -6.52
C LEU A 114 -16.61 10.86 -6.69
N ASP A 115 -17.42 10.57 -5.65
CA ASP A 115 -18.88 10.81 -5.66
C ASP A 115 -19.21 12.32 -5.72
N PHE A 116 -18.25 13.17 -5.37
CA PHE A 116 -18.35 14.63 -5.44
C PHE A 116 -17.63 15.21 -6.67
N HIS A 117 -17.28 14.37 -7.65
CA HIS A 117 -16.49 14.74 -8.81
C HIS A 117 -15.09 15.28 -8.48
N ASN A 118 -14.52 14.86 -7.34
CA ASN A 118 -13.11 15.14 -7.05
C ASN A 118 -12.22 14.19 -7.83
N ASP A 119 -11.38 14.73 -8.72
CA ASP A 119 -10.42 13.92 -9.47
C ASP A 119 -9.34 13.32 -8.55
N ALA A 120 -8.85 12.14 -8.93
CA ALA A 120 -7.82 11.41 -8.17
C ALA A 120 -6.43 12.06 -8.30
N VAL A 121 -6.18 13.15 -7.57
CA VAL A 121 -4.88 13.86 -7.36
C VAL A 121 -3.95 12.97 -6.51
N PRO A 122 -2.60 13.09 -6.51
CA PRO A 122 -1.68 12.00 -6.14
C PRO A 122 -1.74 11.56 -4.69
N ILE A 123 -2.65 12.12 -3.89
CA ILE A 123 -3.52 11.34 -2.98
C ILE A 123 -4.35 12.25 -2.02
N ARG A 124 -4.36 13.58 -2.24
CA ARG A 124 -5.41 14.46 -1.71
C ARG A 124 -5.59 15.72 -2.57
N GLY A 125 -6.74 15.84 -3.24
CA GLY A 125 -7.25 17.06 -3.85
C GLY A 125 -8.57 17.41 -3.17
N VAL A 126 -8.51 18.21 -2.11
CA VAL A 126 -9.69 18.90 -1.57
C VAL A 126 -9.57 20.32 -2.11
N ILE A 127 -10.46 20.69 -3.03
CA ILE A 127 -10.77 22.11 -3.27
C ILE A 127 -11.85 22.48 -2.26
#